data_AF-A0A353RLQ1-F1
#
_entry.id   AF-A0A353RLQ1-F1
#
_cell.length_a   1.000
_cell.length_b   1.000
_cell.length_c   1.000
_cell.angle_alpha   90.00
_cell.angle_beta   90.00
_cell.angle_gamma   90.00
#
_symmetry.space_group_name_H-M   'P 1'
#
loop_
_entity.id
_entity.type
_entity.pdbx_description
1 polymer ?
#
loop_
_entity_poly.entity_id
_entity_poly.type
_entity_poly.pdbx_seq_one_letter_code
_entity_poly.pdbx_strand_id
1 'polypeptide(L)'
;MIHTHTLSNGLRIIHRPFPSGISYCGIVVNAGSRDEYPDEFGMAHFVEHMLFKGTERRKAHHIASRMENVGGELNAYTTKEETFFYATFLEEYFSRATELLGDILFHSVFSPGQIEREREVILDEINSYHDSPSELIYDDFENMLYKGHEMGHYILGEPEALHSFS
;
A
#
# COMPACT_ATOMS: atom_id res chain seq x y z
N MET A 1 3.47 -0.33 -28.04
CA MET A 1 4.29 -1.54 -27.79
C MET A 1 4.62 -1.57 -26.30
N ILE A 2 4.63 -2.74 -25.66
CA ILE A 2 5.03 -2.90 -24.24
C ILE A 2 6.45 -3.47 -24.24
N HIS A 3 7.34 -2.87 -23.47
CA HIS A 3 8.71 -3.33 -23.25
C HIS A 3 8.80 -3.99 -21.88
N THR A 4 9.47 -5.14 -21.82
CA THR A 4 9.67 -5.89 -20.57
C THR A 4 11.15 -6.18 -20.38
N HIS A 5 11.62 -6.11 -19.14
CA HIS A 5 12.97 -6.48 -18.77
C HIS A 5 12.99 -7.15 -17.39
N THR A 6 13.93 -8.07 -17.15
CA THR A 6 14.12 -8.72 -15.85
C THR A 6 15.54 -8.47 -15.39
N LEU A 7 15.67 -7.84 -14.22
CA LEU A 7 16.96 -7.58 -13.59
C LEU A 7 17.58 -8.87 -13.06
N SER A 8 18.88 -8.86 -12.77
CA SER A 8 19.60 -10.02 -12.23
C SER A 8 19.08 -10.50 -10.87
N ASN A 9 18.42 -9.61 -10.10
CA ASN A 9 17.76 -9.95 -8.84
C ASN A 9 16.32 -10.48 -9.01
N GLY A 10 15.84 -10.66 -10.25
CA GLY A 10 14.50 -11.16 -10.54
C GLY A 10 13.41 -10.09 -10.64
N LEU A 11 13.69 -8.82 -10.29
CA LEU A 11 12.71 -7.74 -10.43
C LEU A 11 12.33 -7.55 -11.90
N ARG A 12 11.02 -7.55 -12.17
CA ARG A 12 10.44 -7.37 -13.49
C ARG A 12 10.10 -5.90 -13.70
N ILE A 13 10.53 -5.35 -14.83
CA ILE A 13 10.23 -3.99 -15.26
C ILE A 13 9.32 -4.08 -16.48
N ILE A 14 8.18 -3.39 -16.41
CA ILE A 14 7.22 -3.28 -17.52
C ILE A 14 7.09 -1.81 -17.86
N HIS A 15 7.38 -1.44 -19.11
CA HIS A 15 7.29 -0.08 -19.60
C HIS A 15 6.44 -0.01 -20.86
N ARG A 16 5.41 0.84 -20.83
CA ARG A 16 4.58 1.14 -21.99
C ARG A 16 4.72 2.64 -22.31
N PRO A 17 5.47 3.03 -23.35
CA PRO A 17 5.53 4.41 -23.78
C PRO A 17 4.15 4.86 -24.29
N PHE A 18 3.77 6.07 -23.89
CA PHE A 18 2.54 6.73 -24.31
C PHE A 18 2.81 8.22 -24.49
N PRO A 19 2.38 8.86 -25.61
CA PRO A 19 2.69 10.27 -25.89
C PRO A 19 1.83 11.19 -25.01
N SER A 20 2.27 11.41 -23.78
CA SER A 20 1.61 12.22 -22.76
C SER A 20 2.66 12.94 -21.92
N GLY A 21 2.37 14.19 -21.53
CA GLY A 21 3.19 14.91 -20.55
C GLY A 21 3.04 14.37 -19.12
N ILE A 22 2.02 13.53 -18.89
CA ILE A 22 1.76 12.83 -17.63
C ILE A 22 2.26 11.39 -17.73
N SER A 23 3.04 10.98 -16.74
CA SER A 23 3.59 9.66 -16.55
C SER A 23 2.98 9.00 -15.31
N TYR A 24 2.97 7.67 -15.32
CA TYR A 24 2.55 6.82 -14.21
C TYR A 24 3.64 5.80 -13.93
N CYS A 25 4.02 5.64 -12.68
CA CYS A 25 5.02 4.65 -12.26
C CYS A 25 4.62 4.05 -10.92
N GLY A 26 4.80 2.75 -10.75
CA GLY A 26 4.55 2.09 -9.50
C GLY A 26 5.31 0.78 -9.36
N ILE A 27 5.30 0.26 -8.14
CA ILE A 27 5.93 -1.00 -7.75
C ILE A 27 4.85 -1.89 -7.16
N VAL A 28 4.61 -3.03 -7.81
CA VAL A 28 3.69 -4.07 -7.34
C VAL A 28 4.47 -5.06 -6.50
N VAL A 29 4.00 -5.30 -5.28
CA VAL A 29 4.41 -6.42 -4.45
C VAL A 29 3.38 -7.51 -4.65
N ASN A 30 3.83 -8.69 -5.10
CA ASN A 30 2.98 -9.87 -5.29
C ASN A 30 2.72 -10.57 -3.95
N ALA A 31 2.14 -9.80 -3.02
CA ALA A 31 1.66 -10.22 -1.73
C ALA A 31 0.50 -9.29 -1.34
N GLY A 32 -0.55 -9.83 -0.76
CA GLY A 32 -1.67 -9.08 -0.19
C GLY A 32 -2.16 -9.76 1.10
N SER A 33 -3.40 -9.46 1.51
CA SER A 33 -3.93 -10.05 2.75
C SER A 33 -4.00 -11.57 2.74
N ARG A 34 -4.11 -12.22 1.56
CA ARG A 34 -4.08 -13.69 1.48
C ARG A 34 -2.77 -14.30 1.99
N ASP A 35 -1.66 -13.57 1.83
CA ASP A 35 -0.34 -14.07 2.15
C ASP A 35 0.02 -13.90 3.64
N GLU A 36 -0.94 -13.44 4.46
CA GLU A 36 -0.80 -13.24 5.90
C GLU A 36 -0.94 -14.56 6.67
N TYR A 37 -0.21 -14.68 7.79
CA TYR A 37 -0.44 -15.76 8.73
C TYR A 37 -1.74 -15.51 9.53
N PRO A 38 -2.38 -16.57 10.08
CA PRO A 38 -3.63 -16.43 10.84
C PRO A 38 -3.58 -15.48 12.04
N ASP A 39 -2.39 -15.24 12.60
CA ASP A 39 -2.13 -14.30 13.70
C ASP A 39 -1.69 -12.90 13.23
N GLU A 40 -1.67 -12.65 11.91
CA GLU A 40 -1.21 -11.42 11.28
C GLU A 40 -2.26 -10.80 10.34
N PHE A 41 -3.53 -11.17 10.45
CA PHE A 41 -4.57 -10.62 9.57
C PHE A 41 -4.68 -9.10 9.67
N GLY A 42 -4.57 -8.43 8.52
CA GLY A 42 -4.48 -6.97 8.40
C GLY A 42 -3.05 -6.42 8.30
N MET A 43 -2.02 -7.25 8.41
CA MET A 43 -0.61 -6.84 8.35
C MET A 43 -0.24 -6.21 7.00
N ALA A 44 -0.72 -6.74 5.87
CA ALA A 44 -0.40 -6.20 4.56
C ALA A 44 -0.89 -4.75 4.42
N HIS A 45 -2.13 -4.49 4.84
CA HIS A 45 -2.72 -3.16 4.88
C HIS A 45 -2.03 -2.24 5.91
N PHE A 46 -1.71 -2.76 7.08
CA PHE A 46 -1.00 -2.01 8.12
C PHE A 46 0.39 -1.57 7.65
N VAL A 47 1.13 -2.48 7.00
CA VAL A 47 2.44 -2.19 6.40
C VAL A 47 2.30 -1.12 5.31
N GLU A 48 1.29 -1.21 4.45
CA GLU A 48 1.00 -0.19 3.45
C GLU A 48 0.92 1.20 4.08
N HIS A 49 0.10 1.39 5.12
CA HIS A 49 -0.01 2.65 5.85
C HIS A 49 1.32 3.11 6.41
N MET A 50 2.05 2.21 7.07
CA MET A 50 3.30 2.51 7.78
C MET A 50 4.41 2.98 6.84
N LEU A 51 4.45 2.51 5.59
CA LEU A 51 5.45 2.94 4.60
C LEU A 51 5.35 4.43 4.25
N PHE A 52 4.22 5.09 4.53
CA PHE A 52 4.04 6.53 4.34
C PHE A 52 4.39 7.37 5.57
N LYS A 53 4.65 6.76 6.74
CA LYS A 53 4.78 7.49 8.02
C LYS A 53 6.20 7.93 8.34
N GLY A 54 7.17 7.51 7.53
CA GLY A 54 8.52 8.06 7.59
C GLY A 54 9.55 7.08 7.09
N THR A 55 10.63 7.63 6.56
CA THR A 55 11.85 6.91 6.19
C THR A 55 13.02 7.41 7.02
N GLU A 56 14.17 6.76 6.89
CA GLU A 56 15.43 7.23 7.49
C GLU A 56 15.76 8.69 7.10
N ARG A 57 15.25 9.15 5.94
CA ARG A 57 15.58 10.43 5.33
C ARG A 57 14.43 11.43 5.38
N ARG A 58 13.19 10.98 5.56
CA ARG A 58 11.98 11.80 5.39
C ARG A 58 10.95 11.55 6.49
N LYS A 59 10.33 12.62 6.96
CA LYS A 59 9.15 12.55 7.84
C LYS A 59 7.89 12.34 7.00
N ALA A 60 6.80 11.84 7.59
CA ALA A 60 5.51 11.64 6.91
C ALA A 60 5.07 12.83 6.03
N HIS A 61 5.07 14.05 6.58
CA HIS A 61 4.66 15.24 5.82
C HIS A 61 5.61 15.60 4.66
N HIS A 62 6.90 15.23 4.74
CA HIS A 62 7.81 15.38 3.61
C HIS A 62 7.48 14.39 2.49
N ILE A 63 7.05 13.16 2.84
CA ILE A 63 6.63 12.14 1.88
C ILE A 63 5.37 12.60 1.16
N ALA A 64 4.31 12.93 1.92
CA ALA A 64 3.04 13.40 1.39
C ALA A 64 3.21 14.59 0.43
N SER A 65 3.93 15.64 0.87
CA SER A 65 4.10 16.86 0.07
C SER A 65 5.09 16.74 -1.08
N ARG A 66 5.89 15.67 -1.18
CA ARG A 66 7.00 15.59 -2.15
C ARG A 66 6.52 15.67 -3.61
N MET A 67 5.43 14.97 -3.90
CA MET A 67 4.81 14.92 -5.21
C MET A 67 3.75 16.01 -5.38
N GLU A 68 2.97 16.31 -4.33
CA GLU A 68 1.96 17.37 -4.36
C GLU A 68 2.54 18.74 -4.76
N ASN A 69 3.74 19.07 -4.24
CA ASN A 69 4.43 20.33 -4.54
C ASN A 69 4.79 20.51 -6.03
N VAL A 70 4.69 19.46 -6.85
CA VAL A 70 4.93 19.50 -8.29
C VAL A 70 3.72 19.04 -9.09
N GLY A 71 2.53 19.04 -8.47
CA GLY A 71 1.27 18.63 -9.11
C GLY A 71 1.19 17.13 -9.38
N GLY A 72 2.01 16.32 -8.71
CA GLY A 72 1.93 14.86 -8.76
C GLY A 72 1.13 14.29 -7.59
N GLU A 73 0.71 13.04 -7.76
CA GLU A 73 0.04 12.23 -6.74
C GLU A 73 0.94 11.05 -6.37
N LEU A 74 0.90 10.65 -5.10
CA LEU A 74 1.50 9.42 -4.59
C LEU A 74 0.43 8.68 -3.79
N ASN A 75 0.25 7.40 -4.07
CA ASN A 75 -0.83 6.62 -3.46
C ASN A 75 -0.45 5.13 -3.38
N ALA A 76 -1.23 4.36 -2.64
CA ALA A 76 -1.11 2.91 -2.57
C ALA A 76 -2.47 2.24 -2.40
N TYR A 77 -2.52 0.93 -2.61
CA TYR A 77 -3.64 0.10 -2.18
C TYR A 77 -3.16 -1.31 -1.92
N THR A 78 -3.91 -2.02 -1.09
CA THR A 78 -3.73 -3.44 -0.79
C THR A 78 -4.98 -4.21 -1.18
N THR A 79 -4.78 -5.37 -1.80
CA THR A 79 -5.83 -6.32 -2.16
C THR A 79 -5.61 -7.66 -1.43
N LYS A 80 -6.38 -8.69 -1.80
CA LYS A 80 -6.12 -10.06 -1.36
C LYS A 80 -4.78 -10.60 -1.87
N GLU A 81 -4.30 -10.18 -3.04
CA GLU A 81 -3.17 -10.85 -3.72
C GLU A 81 -1.98 -9.93 -4.05
N GLU A 82 -2.18 -8.61 -3.99
CA GLU A 82 -1.14 -7.63 -4.29
C GLU A 82 -1.30 -6.36 -3.46
N THR A 83 -0.15 -5.73 -3.19
CA THR A 83 -0.05 -4.37 -2.68
C THR A 83 0.70 -3.53 -3.70
N PHE A 84 0.13 -2.38 -4.06
CA PHE A 84 0.67 -1.52 -5.11
C PHE A 84 0.98 -0.13 -4.60
N PHE A 85 2.19 0.35 -4.84
CA PHE A 85 2.63 1.71 -4.52
C PHE A 85 2.91 2.45 -5.81
N TYR A 86 2.29 3.61 -6.03
CA TYR A 86 2.39 4.29 -7.32
C TYR A 86 2.34 5.80 -7.21
N ALA A 87 2.77 6.45 -8.28
CA ALA A 87 2.73 7.88 -8.44
C ALA A 87 2.30 8.28 -9.86
N THR A 88 1.56 9.38 -9.94
CA THR A 88 1.19 10.06 -11.18
C THR A 88 1.86 11.43 -11.20
N PHE A 89 2.55 11.79 -12.28
CA PHE A 89 3.40 13.00 -12.30
C PHE A 89 3.69 13.50 -13.72
N LEU A 90 4.15 14.75 -13.85
CA LEU A 90 4.70 15.25 -15.12
C LEU A 90 6.04 14.57 -15.45
N GLU A 91 6.30 14.26 -16.72
CA GLU A 91 7.45 13.45 -17.17
C GLU A 91 8.81 13.89 -16.61
N GLU A 92 9.02 15.20 -16.44
CA GLU A 92 10.25 15.79 -15.91
C GLU A 92 10.55 15.38 -14.46
N TYR A 93 9.54 14.92 -13.70
CA TYR A 93 9.66 14.47 -12.32
C TYR A 93 9.82 12.95 -12.18
N PHE A 94 10.07 12.21 -13.26
CA PHE A 94 10.29 10.76 -13.21
C PHE A 94 11.35 10.34 -12.17
N SER A 95 12.51 11.00 -12.17
CA SER A 95 13.58 10.71 -11.20
C SER A 95 13.17 11.00 -9.76
N ARG A 96 12.27 11.98 -9.55
CA ARG A 96 11.74 12.32 -8.22
C ARG A 96 10.79 11.23 -7.74
N ALA A 97 9.87 10.79 -8.59
CA ALA A 97 8.87 9.79 -8.22
C ALA A 97 9.50 8.43 -7.94
N THR A 98 10.41 7.98 -8.82
CA THR A 98 11.13 6.70 -8.63
C THR A 98 12.04 6.70 -7.41
N GLU A 99 12.71 7.82 -7.11
CA GLU A 99 13.49 7.96 -5.88
C GLU A 99 12.62 7.92 -4.62
N LEU A 100 11.45 8.57 -4.64
CA LEU A 100 10.52 8.54 -3.52
C LEU A 100 9.95 7.14 -3.30
N LEU A 101 9.49 6.47 -4.36
CA LEU A 101 9.00 5.10 -4.29
C LEU A 101 10.07 4.14 -3.76
N GLY A 102 11.33 4.31 -4.17
CA GLY A 102 12.45 3.54 -3.63
C GLY A 102 12.70 3.84 -2.14
N ASP A 103 12.65 5.10 -1.73
CA ASP A 103 12.84 5.49 -0.33
C ASP A 103 11.75 4.91 0.59
N ILE A 104 10.48 5.02 0.20
CA ILE A 104 9.38 4.49 1.03
C ILE A 104 9.44 2.96 1.12
N LEU A 105 9.79 2.24 0.05
CA LEU A 105 9.77 0.77 0.07
C LEU A 105 10.98 0.15 0.75
N PHE A 106 12.14 0.77 0.66
CA PHE A 106 13.40 0.16 1.14
C PHE A 106 13.97 0.80 2.39
N HIS A 107 13.52 2.01 2.75
CA HIS A 107 14.11 2.80 3.84
C HIS A 107 13.07 3.34 4.84
N SER A 108 11.86 2.79 4.87
CA SER A 108 10.85 3.16 5.86
C SER A 108 11.23 2.77 7.29
N VAL A 109 10.82 3.60 8.24
CA VAL A 109 11.11 3.42 9.67
C VAL A 109 9.80 3.31 10.44
N PHE A 110 9.56 2.14 11.03
CA PHE A 110 8.34 1.86 11.76
C PHE A 110 8.55 2.23 13.23
N SER A 111 8.46 3.53 13.52
CA SER A 111 8.64 3.99 14.90
C SER A 111 7.43 3.60 15.74
N PRO A 112 7.60 3.16 17.01
CA PRO A 112 6.48 2.77 17.87
C PRO A 112 5.40 3.84 17.97
N GLY A 113 5.79 5.12 18.07
CA GLY A 113 4.82 6.22 18.14
C GLY A 113 4.05 6.49 16.84
N GLN A 114 4.48 5.97 15.69
CA GLN A 114 3.68 6.00 14.45
C GLN A 114 2.79 4.76 14.35
N ILE A 115 3.27 3.60 14.76
CA ILE A 115 2.47 2.36 14.83
C ILE A 115 1.23 2.59 15.69
N GLU A 116 1.40 3.15 16.90
CA GLU A 116 0.28 3.47 17.78
C GLU A 116 -0.73 4.44 17.15
N ARG A 117 -0.25 5.44 16.39
CA ARG A 117 -1.14 6.40 15.73
C ARG A 117 -1.89 5.79 14.55
N GLU A 118 -1.19 5.03 13.71
CA GLU A 118 -1.80 4.40 12.55
C GLU A 118 -2.77 3.31 12.94
N ARG A 119 -2.56 2.65 14.08
CA ARG A 119 -3.55 1.72 14.62
C ARG A 119 -4.89 2.42 14.83
N GLU A 120 -4.92 3.59 15.45
CA GLU A 120 -6.16 4.35 15.64
C GLU A 120 -6.79 4.78 14.30
N VAL A 121 -5.96 5.19 13.33
CA VAL A 121 -6.44 5.57 11.99
C VAL A 121 -7.11 4.39 11.28
N ILE A 122 -6.52 3.19 11.34
CA ILE A 122 -7.09 2.01 10.68
C ILE A 122 -8.33 1.51 11.44
N LEU A 123 -8.35 1.62 12.78
CA LEU A 123 -9.57 1.33 13.56
C LEU A 123 -10.73 2.25 13.16
N ASP A 124 -10.47 3.54 12.94
CA ASP A 124 -11.48 4.48 12.42
C ASP A 124 -11.93 4.11 11.00
N GLU A 125 -11.01 3.62 10.16
CA GLU A 125 -11.33 3.14 8.82
C GLU A 125 -12.24 1.90 8.84
N ILE A 126 -11.93 0.91 9.69
CA ILE A 126 -12.79 -0.27 9.90
C ILE A 126 -14.21 0.17 10.31
N ASN A 127 -14.32 1.12 11.24
CA ASN A 127 -15.62 1.65 11.66
C ASN A 127 -16.36 2.34 10.50
N SER A 128 -15.66 3.10 9.66
CA SER A 128 -16.25 3.72 8.46
C SER A 128 -16.79 2.69 7.46
N TYR A 129 -16.14 1.52 7.34
CA TYR A 129 -16.65 0.41 6.53
C TYR A 129 -17.91 -0.21 7.15
N HIS A 130 -17.95 -0.39 8.48
CA HIS A 130 -19.16 -0.86 9.16
C HIS A 130 -20.35 0.09 9.02
N ASP A 131 -20.10 1.40 8.96
CA ASP A 131 -21.10 2.42 8.68
C ASP A 131 -21.55 2.47 7.21
N SER A 132 -20.94 1.65 6.34
CA SER A 132 -21.20 1.55 4.90
C SER A 132 -21.66 0.14 4.47
N PRO A 133 -22.89 -0.31 4.81
CA PRO A 133 -23.36 -1.68 4.55
C PRO A 133 -23.31 -2.13 3.08
N SER A 134 -23.36 -1.19 2.14
CA SER A 134 -23.24 -1.49 0.70
C SER A 134 -21.84 -1.93 0.26
N GLU A 135 -20.81 -1.51 1.00
CA GLU A 135 -19.43 -1.93 0.75
C GLU A 135 -19.11 -3.19 1.56
N LEU A 136 -19.47 -3.20 2.86
CA LEU A 136 -19.20 -4.31 3.77
C LEU A 136 -19.76 -5.66 3.28
N ILE A 137 -20.91 -5.64 2.60
CA ILE A 137 -21.55 -6.88 2.11
C ILE A 137 -20.67 -7.69 1.15
N TYR A 138 -19.77 -7.03 0.41
CA TYR A 138 -18.86 -7.74 -0.49
C TYR A 138 -17.83 -8.54 0.30
N ASP A 139 -17.21 -7.92 1.30
CA ASP A 139 -16.24 -8.59 2.18
C ASP A 139 -16.89 -9.71 3.00
N ASP A 140 -18.08 -9.48 3.56
CA ASP A 140 -18.83 -10.49 4.30
C ASP A 140 -19.15 -11.70 3.41
N PHE A 141 -19.61 -11.45 2.18
CA PHE A 141 -19.91 -12.50 1.22
C PHE A 141 -18.65 -13.28 0.82
N GLU A 142 -17.54 -12.61 0.56
CA GLU A 142 -16.25 -13.25 0.25
C GLU A 142 -15.75 -14.10 1.42
N ASN A 143 -15.82 -13.58 2.65
CA ASN A 143 -15.41 -14.31 3.86
C ASN A 143 -16.29 -15.53 4.11
N MET A 144 -17.60 -15.45 3.81
CA MET A 144 -18.48 -16.61 3.85
C MET A 144 -18.13 -17.66 2.80
N LEU A 145 -17.80 -17.23 1.58
CA LEU A 145 -17.43 -18.12 0.47
C LEU A 145 -16.09 -18.82 0.72
N TYR A 146 -15.10 -18.09 1.25
CA TYR A 146 -13.74 -18.56 1.50
C TYR A 146 -13.48 -18.95 2.95
N LYS A 147 -14.53 -19.29 3.70
CA LYS A 147 -14.40 -19.66 5.12
C LYS A 147 -13.36 -20.76 5.33
N GLY A 148 -12.34 -20.47 6.15
CA GLY A 148 -11.25 -21.40 6.48
C GLY A 148 -10.15 -21.49 5.42
N HIS A 149 -10.22 -20.65 4.38
CA HIS A 149 -9.15 -20.44 3.41
C HIS A 149 -8.43 -19.12 3.75
N GLU A 150 -7.18 -18.99 3.31
CA GLU A 150 -6.35 -17.78 3.37
C GLU A 150 -6.99 -16.55 2.69
N MET A 151 -8.10 -16.66 1.96
CA MET A 151 -8.78 -15.50 1.37
C MET A 151 -9.96 -15.02 2.21
N GLY A 152 -10.35 -15.78 3.23
CA GLY A 152 -11.56 -15.59 4.02
C GLY A 152 -11.32 -14.84 5.33
N HIS A 153 -10.79 -13.63 5.22
CA HIS A 153 -10.61 -12.66 6.32
C HIS A 153 -10.59 -11.25 5.75
N TYR A 154 -10.80 -10.18 6.52
CA TYR A 154 -10.83 -8.81 6.01
C TYR A 154 -9.42 -8.28 5.65
N ILE A 155 -9.31 -7.46 4.59
CA ILE A 155 -8.03 -6.81 4.21
C ILE A 155 -7.52 -5.91 5.35
N LEU A 156 -8.44 -5.21 6.01
CA LEU A 156 -8.11 -4.30 7.11
C LEU A 156 -7.73 -5.04 8.40
N GLY A 157 -7.98 -6.36 8.48
CA GLY A 157 -7.87 -7.14 9.71
C GLY A 157 -9.04 -6.91 10.66
N GLU A 158 -8.88 -7.43 11.89
CA GLU A 158 -9.82 -7.27 12.99
C GLU A 158 -9.18 -6.46 14.10
N PRO A 159 -9.93 -5.61 14.83
CA PRO A 159 -9.39 -4.74 15.89
C PRO A 159 -8.44 -5.45 16.87
N GLU A 160 -8.78 -6.67 17.29
CA GLU A 160 -7.96 -7.47 18.20
C GLU A 160 -6.59 -7.83 17.61
N ALA A 161 -6.52 -8.14 16.32
CA ALA A 161 -5.27 -8.45 15.62
C ALA A 161 -4.38 -7.21 15.51
N LEU A 162 -4.95 -6.04 15.17
CA LEU A 162 -4.20 -4.79 15.07
C LEU A 162 -3.51 -4.40 16.37
N HIS A 163 -4.11 -4.70 17.53
CA HIS A 163 -3.50 -4.45 18.84
C HIS A 163 -2.28 -5.32 19.13
N SER A 164 -2.08 -6.40 18.39
CA SER A 164 -0.91 -7.26 18.54
C SER A 164 0.31 -6.77 17.75
N PHE A 165 0.12 -5.88 16.77
CA PHE A 165 1.19 -5.38 15.90
C PHE A 165 2.12 -4.41 16.64
N SER A 166 3.43 -4.58 16.42
CA SER A 166 4.51 -3.92 17.16
C SER A 166 5.65 -3.40 16.28
#